data_AF-A0A3B8JSX8-F1
#
_entry.id   AF-A0A3B8JSX8-F1
#
_cell.length_a   1.000
_cell.length_b   1.000
_cell.length_c   1.000
_cell.angle_alpha   90.00
_cell.angle_beta   90.00
_cell.angle_gamma   90.00
#
_symmetry.space_group_name_H-M   'P 1'
#
loop_
_entity.id
_entity.type
_entity.pdbx_description
1 polymer ?
#
loop_
_entity_poly.entity_id
_entity_poly.type
_entity_poly.pdbx_seq_one_letter_code
_entity_poly.pdbx_strand_id
1 'polypeptide(L)'
;MLMSAVSVCPAMAFSVGIPKSPPLLLSQATQAGELAGVINSIDGETVEFAQSNGYTRNITIRQRDINRLNLTAGTRIAVRLNAQGVAISVRVIKPVRARW
;
A
#
# COMPACT_ATOMS: atom_id res chain seq x y z
N MET A 1 54.48 -18.46 -10.05
CA MET A 1 53.65 -18.59 -8.83
C MET A 1 52.71 -17.39 -8.80
N LEU A 2 51.42 -17.61 -9.06
CA LEU A 2 50.36 -16.59 -8.98
C LEU A 2 50.02 -16.31 -7.51
N MET A 3 49.89 -15.03 -7.13
CA MET A 3 49.27 -14.60 -5.88
C MET A 3 48.24 -13.53 -6.21
N SER A 4 46.97 -13.93 -6.33
CA SER A 4 45.84 -13.02 -6.50
C SER A 4 45.41 -12.50 -5.13
N ALA A 5 45.63 -11.22 -4.86
CA ALA A 5 45.09 -10.56 -3.66
C ALA A 5 43.66 -10.11 -3.94
N VAL A 6 42.69 -10.70 -3.25
CA VAL A 6 41.30 -10.25 -3.27
C VAL A 6 41.15 -9.16 -2.20
N SER A 7 41.03 -7.91 -2.64
CA SER A 7 40.72 -6.77 -1.76
C SER A 7 39.21 -6.72 -1.57
N VAL A 8 38.73 -7.12 -0.39
CA VAL A 8 37.33 -6.91 0.02
C VAL A 8 37.21 -5.48 0.52
N CYS A 9 36.60 -4.60 -0.26
CA CYS A 9 36.27 -3.25 0.19
C CYS A 9 35.04 -3.32 1.12
N PRO A 10 35.12 -2.86 2.38
CA PRO A 10 33.90 -2.59 3.14
C PRO A 10 33.31 -1.27 2.62
N ALA A 11 32.24 -1.34 1.83
CA ALA A 11 31.45 -0.16 1.52
C ALA A 11 30.53 0.16 2.70
N MET A 12 31.08 0.77 3.76
CA MET A 12 30.27 1.43 4.78
C MET A 12 29.89 2.81 4.25
N ALA A 13 28.77 2.87 3.52
CA ALA A 13 28.16 4.14 3.15
C ALA A 13 27.40 4.72 4.36
N PHE A 14 28.12 5.45 5.22
CA PHE A 14 27.48 6.41 6.13
C PHE A 14 27.23 7.70 5.37
N SER A 15 26.01 7.87 4.85
CA SER A 15 25.54 9.19 4.43
C SER A 15 24.90 9.89 5.61
N VAL A 16 25.69 10.68 6.34
CA VAL A 16 25.19 11.80 7.15
C VAL A 16 24.76 12.89 6.19
N GLY A 17 23.45 13.04 6.04
CA GLY A 17 22.81 14.14 5.32
C GLY A 17 21.49 14.50 5.99
N ILE A 18 21.50 15.65 6.70
CA ILE A 18 20.44 16.66 6.89
C ILE A 18 18.97 16.15 6.82
N PRO A 19 18.13 16.38 7.86
CA PRO A 19 16.81 15.77 7.99
C PRO A 19 15.85 16.29 6.93
N LYS A 20 15.76 15.59 5.81
CA LYS A 20 14.70 15.76 4.85
C LYS A 20 13.74 14.61 5.06
N SER A 21 12.70 14.85 5.85
CA SER A 21 11.60 13.92 6.08
C SER A 21 11.28 13.16 4.78
N PRO A 22 11.53 11.84 4.71
CA PRO A 22 10.82 11.02 3.75
C PRO A 22 9.34 11.19 4.08
N PRO A 23 8.44 11.33 3.10
CA PRO A 23 7.08 11.75 3.36
C PRO A 23 6.43 10.76 4.34
N LEU A 24 6.22 11.22 5.57
CA LEU A 24 5.27 10.66 6.53
C LEU A 24 3.86 10.89 5.98
N LEU A 25 3.54 10.42 4.77
CA LEU A 25 2.25 10.71 4.14
C LEU A 25 1.60 9.53 3.41
N LEU A 26 2.26 8.37 3.22
CA LEU A 26 1.57 7.18 2.72
C LEU A 26 1.95 5.85 3.40
N SER A 27 3.11 5.74 4.05
CA SER A 27 3.58 4.45 4.61
C SER A 27 3.17 4.16 6.06
N GLN A 28 2.52 5.11 6.75
CA GLN A 28 2.23 4.99 8.19
C GLN A 28 0.79 4.59 8.55
N ALA A 29 -0.09 4.47 7.56
CA ALA A 29 -1.46 4.02 7.79
C ALA A 29 -1.72 2.77 6.97
N THR A 30 -0.84 1.78 7.07
CA THR A 30 -1.11 0.40 6.71
C THR A 30 -0.68 -0.39 7.93
N GLN A 31 -1.64 -0.73 8.80
CA GLN A 31 -1.35 -1.62 9.93
C GLN A 31 -0.79 -2.93 9.35
N ALA A 32 0.10 -3.61 10.07
CA ALA A 32 0.71 -4.85 9.58
C ALA A 32 -0.36 -5.81 9.02
N GLY A 33 -0.27 -6.13 7.72
CA GLY A 33 -1.22 -6.99 7.01
C GLY A 33 -2.36 -6.26 6.28
N GLU A 34 -2.41 -4.94 6.30
CA GLU A 34 -3.29 -4.16 5.42
C GLU A 34 -2.62 -3.91 4.06
N LEU A 35 -3.46 -3.63 3.07
CA LEU A 35 -3.06 -3.41 1.69
C LEU A 35 -3.70 -2.11 1.24
N ALA A 36 -2.88 -1.17 0.81
CA ALA A 36 -3.32 0.11 0.30
C ALA A 36 -3.39 0.08 -1.23
N GLY A 37 -4.43 0.68 -1.78
CA GLY A 37 -4.67 0.66 -3.22
C GLY A 37 -5.88 1.48 -3.64
N VAL A 38 -6.24 1.35 -4.91
CA VAL A 38 -7.35 2.04 -5.56
C VAL A 38 -8.36 1.00 -6.04
N ILE A 39 -9.64 1.33 -5.93
CA ILE A 39 -10.70 0.54 -6.55
C ILE A 39 -10.75 0.89 -8.04
N ASN A 40 -10.55 -0.09 -8.93
CA ASN A 40 -10.73 0.10 -10.37
C ASN A 40 -12.21 -0.04 -10.76
N SER A 41 -12.87 -1.08 -10.26
CA SER A 41 -14.26 -1.39 -10.57
C SER A 41 -14.93 -2.13 -9.39
N ILE A 42 -16.26 -2.07 -9.35
CA ILE A 42 -17.09 -2.77 -8.37
C ILE A 42 -18.22 -3.47 -9.15
N ASP A 43 -18.30 -4.79 -9.02
CA ASP A 43 -19.39 -5.61 -9.56
C ASP A 43 -19.99 -6.44 -8.40
N GLY A 44 -21.10 -5.95 -7.86
CA GLY A 44 -21.67 -6.44 -6.60
C GLY A 44 -20.68 -6.33 -5.44
N GLU A 45 -20.34 -7.48 -4.83
CA GLU A 45 -19.34 -7.56 -3.75
C GLU A 45 -17.91 -7.79 -4.27
N THR A 46 -17.74 -8.00 -5.58
CA THR A 46 -16.43 -8.21 -6.18
C THR A 46 -15.83 -6.86 -6.56
N VAL A 47 -14.66 -6.57 -5.99
CA VAL A 47 -13.96 -5.30 -6.18
C VAL A 47 -12.62 -5.58 -6.85
N GLU A 48 -12.39 -4.96 -7.99
CA GLU A 48 -11.08 -4.97 -8.63
C GLU A 48 -10.19 -3.96 -7.91
N PHE A 49 -9.18 -4.47 -7.21
CA PHE A 49 -8.32 -3.69 -6.33
C PHE A 49 -6.90 -3.59 -6.90
N ALA A 50 -6.54 -2.39 -7.34
CA ALA A 50 -5.20 -2.04 -7.78
C ALA A 50 -4.35 -1.66 -6.58
N GLN A 51 -3.44 -2.54 -6.19
CA GLN A 51 -2.55 -2.37 -5.05
C GLN A 51 -1.43 -1.38 -5.36
N SER A 52 -0.90 -0.72 -4.32
CA SER A 52 0.19 0.26 -4.47
C SER A 52 1.51 -0.34 -4.96
N ASN A 53 1.65 -1.68 -4.92
CA ASN A 53 2.81 -2.41 -5.46
C ASN A 53 2.67 -2.75 -6.96
N GLY A 54 1.62 -2.25 -7.63
CA GLY A 54 1.40 -2.44 -9.07
C GLY A 54 0.62 -3.70 -9.45
N TYR A 55 0.25 -4.56 -8.49
CA TYR A 55 -0.59 -5.72 -8.74
C TYR A 55 -2.07 -5.35 -8.66
N THR A 56 -2.86 -5.92 -9.56
CA THR A 56 -4.33 -5.83 -9.50
C THR A 56 -4.90 -7.20 -9.20
N ARG A 57 -5.89 -7.25 -8.31
CA ARG A 57 -6.60 -8.50 -8.00
C ARG A 57 -8.04 -8.24 -7.61
N ASN A 58 -8.87 -9.25 -7.80
CA ASN A 58 -10.25 -9.24 -7.33
C ASN A 58 -10.27 -9.59 -5.84
N ILE A 59 -10.98 -8.79 -5.06
CA ILE A 59 -11.20 -8.99 -3.63
C ILE A 59 -12.70 -8.93 -3.36
N THR A 60 -13.15 -9.60 -2.30
CA THR A 60 -14.55 -9.52 -1.90
C THR A 60 -14.71 -8.47 -0.81
N ILE A 61 -15.51 -7.43 -1.05
CA ILE A 61 -15.93 -6.48 -0.02
C ILE A 61 -17.43 -6.63 0.17
N ARG A 62 -17.88 -6.88 1.40
CA ARG A 62 -19.30 -7.05 1.70
C ARG A 62 -20.09 -5.80 1.29
N GLN A 63 -21.28 -5.99 0.72
CA GLN A 63 -22.11 -4.90 0.21
C GLN A 63 -22.39 -3.83 1.27
N ARG A 64 -22.57 -4.25 2.52
CA ARG A 64 -22.76 -3.34 3.67
C ARG A 64 -21.59 -2.36 3.85
N ASP A 65 -20.36 -2.80 3.62
CA ASP A 65 -19.16 -2.00 3.80
C ASP A 65 -18.94 -1.09 2.58
N ILE A 66 -19.27 -1.57 1.37
CA ILE A 66 -19.34 -0.75 0.14
C ILE A 66 -20.29 0.43 0.34
N ASN A 67 -21.53 0.15 0.77
CA ASN A 67 -22.56 1.18 0.95
C ASN A 67 -22.22 2.12 2.11
N ARG A 68 -21.78 1.59 3.27
CA ARG A 68 -21.46 2.40 4.45
C ARG A 68 -20.32 3.39 4.18
N LEU A 69 -19.31 2.96 3.42
CA LEU A 69 -18.14 3.77 3.10
C LEU A 69 -18.28 4.55 1.78
N ASN A 70 -19.41 4.42 1.09
CA ASN A 70 -19.66 5.01 -0.22
C ASN A 70 -18.52 4.69 -1.21
N LEU A 71 -18.10 3.42 -1.25
CA LEU A 71 -16.99 2.99 -2.11
C LEU A 71 -17.41 3.08 -3.57
N THR A 72 -16.55 3.68 -4.37
CA THR A 72 -16.73 3.84 -5.82
C THR A 72 -15.39 3.63 -6.53
N ALA A 73 -15.43 3.37 -7.85
CA ALA A 73 -14.23 3.37 -8.69
C ALA A 73 -13.43 4.68 -8.50
N GLY A 74 -12.10 4.57 -8.43
CA GLY A 74 -11.18 5.65 -8.12
C GLY A 74 -10.99 5.90 -6.62
N THR A 75 -11.77 5.29 -5.74
CA THR A 75 -11.61 5.46 -4.28
C THR A 75 -10.31 4.78 -3.82
N ARG A 76 -9.47 5.54 -3.10
CA ARG A 76 -8.31 4.99 -2.39
C ARG A 76 -8.75 4.37 -1.06
N ILE A 77 -8.40 3.11 -0.85
CA ILE A 77 -8.75 2.36 0.35
C ILE A 77 -7.53 1.62 0.91
N ALA A 78 -7.58 1.36 2.22
CA ALA A 78 -6.77 0.35 2.86
C ALA A 78 -7.67 -0.81 3.27
N VAL A 79 -7.29 -2.03 2.89
CA VAL A 79 -8.06 -3.25 3.16
C VAL A 79 -7.20 -4.28 3.87
N ARG A 80 -7.79 -5.01 4.80
CA ARG A 80 -7.22 -6.25 5.33
C ARG A 80 -8.04 -7.41 4.80
N LEU A 81 -7.39 -8.38 4.17
CA LEU A 81 -8.05 -9.57 3.66
C LEU A 81 -7.78 -10.78 4.55
N ASN A 82 -8.71 -11.72 4.58
CA ASN A 82 -8.45 -13.07 5.09
C ASN A 82 -7.74 -13.94 4.03
N ALA A 83 -7.45 -15.20 4.36
CA ALA A 83 -6.80 -16.15 3.45
C ALA A 83 -7.60 -16.47 2.18
N GLN A 84 -8.90 -16.17 2.16
CA GLN A 84 -9.81 -16.39 1.03
C GLN A 84 -9.96 -15.14 0.13
N GLY A 85 -9.27 -14.03 0.44
CA GLY A 85 -9.40 -12.78 -0.32
C GLY A 85 -10.63 -11.93 0.05
N VAL A 86 -11.31 -12.27 1.15
CA VAL A 86 -12.46 -11.50 1.67
C VAL A 86 -11.98 -10.42 2.62
N ALA A 87 -12.46 -9.20 2.44
CA ALA A 87 -12.14 -8.07 3.29
C ALA A 87 -12.74 -8.23 4.68
N ILE A 88 -11.87 -8.26 5.69
CA ILE A 88 -12.23 -8.27 7.11
C ILE A 88 -12.14 -6.87 7.75
N SER A 89 -11.44 -5.95 7.09
CA SER A 89 -11.37 -4.53 7.45
C SER A 89 -11.23 -3.70 6.18
N VAL A 90 -11.97 -2.60 6.11
CA VAL A 90 -11.91 -1.64 5.00
C VAL A 90 -12.00 -0.22 5.55
N ARG A 91 -11.11 0.66 5.10
CA ARG A 91 -11.20 2.09 5.34
C ARG A 91 -10.86 2.89 4.09
N VAL A 92 -11.44 4.08 3.99
CA VAL A 92 -11.13 5.04 2.93
C VAL A 92 -9.90 5.86 3.34
N ILE A 93 -8.95 6.00 2.42
CA ILE A 93 -7.80 6.88 2.58
C ILE A 93 -8.18 8.22 1.96
N LYS A 94 -8.46 9.21 2.81
CA LYS A 94 -8.75 10.57 2.34
C LYS A 94 -7.43 11.28 2.00
N PRO A 95 -7.30 11.89 0.81
CA PRO A 95 -6.16 12.74 0.52
C PRO A 95 -6.19 13.94 1.47
N VAL A 96 -5.09 14.20 2.17
CA VAL A 96 -4.92 15.42 2.96
C VAL A 96 -4.87 16.58 1.97
N ARG A 97 -5.96 17.34 1.86
CA ARG A 97 -5.94 18.61 1.12
C ARG A 97 -5.16 19.61 1.97
N ALA A 98 -3.94 19.96 1.54
CA ALA A 98 -3.29 21.17 2.01
C ALA A 98 -4.20 22.34 1.60
N ARG A 99 -4.83 23.00 2.58
CA ARG A 99 -5.48 24.29 2.37
C ARG A 99 -4.35 25.29 2.19
N TRP A 100 -4.23 25.85 1.00
CA TRP A 100 -3.42 27.03 0.71
C TRP A 100 -4.29 28.26 0.90
#